data_AF-A0A6G1M5Y2-F1
#
_entry.id   AF-A0A6G1M5Y2-F1
#
_cell.length_a   1.000
_cell.length_b   1.000
_cell.length_c   1.000
_cell.angle_alpha   90.00
_cell.angle_beta   90.00
_cell.angle_gamma   90.00
#
_symmetry.space_group_name_H-M   'P 1'
#
loop_
_entity.id
_entity.type
_entity.pdbx_description
1 polymer ?
#
loop_
_entity_poly.entity_id
_entity_poly.type
_entity_poly.pdbx_seq_one_letter_code
_entity_poly.pdbx_strand_id
1 'polypeptide(L)'
;MTTKTAADALAVTNSNTGTVDNSLNDDFLRTVFPITSLTNTDEGSNLSKWYLAWFKRQIDALPSLVTDKCPDIGELLIPVAFFFKAGKSLDDVAEFVLGHFTDEEDEASRDLAKTISFAILGWQTMLYLPSINTCPLGNFAVADVFDGHTIPAFWAIRQDSSLTHLPIPDFLLGFGLMLPQGNVFISEDTEDCQNFDRMTMVRPQEFNIALMLKYGGVRISWTDVLSAHMEFDPDARVLFLYKYPTFCYLNLPESSDSIGVIHR
;
A
#
# COMPACT_ATOMS: atom_id res chain seq x y z
N MET A 1 25.61 2.09 -16.46
CA MET A 1 24.61 2.18 -15.36
C MET A 1 23.34 1.55 -15.87
N THR A 2 23.21 0.25 -15.62
CA THR A 2 22.09 -0.59 -16.06
C THR A 2 20.97 -0.43 -15.04
N THR A 3 19.83 0.08 -15.49
CA THR A 3 18.57 0.10 -14.74
C THR A 3 18.13 -1.34 -14.51
N LYS A 4 18.21 -1.84 -13.27
CA LYS A 4 17.55 -3.10 -12.89
C LYS A 4 16.05 -2.91 -13.13
N THR A 5 15.47 -3.78 -13.96
CA THR A 5 14.04 -3.74 -14.29
C THR A 5 13.24 -4.51 -13.24
N ALA A 6 11.94 -4.23 -13.10
CA ALA A 6 11.05 -4.96 -12.19
C ALA A 6 11.07 -6.49 -12.42
N ALA A 7 11.35 -6.93 -13.65
CA ALA A 7 11.53 -8.34 -13.99
C ALA A 7 12.77 -8.97 -13.33
N ASP A 8 13.83 -8.19 -13.10
CA ASP A 8 15.06 -8.67 -12.46
C ASP A 8 14.86 -8.88 -10.94
N ALA A 9 13.95 -8.14 -10.31
CA ALA A 9 13.59 -8.31 -8.89
C ALA A 9 12.71 -9.56 -8.66
N LEU A 10 11.80 -9.86 -9.60
CA LEU A 10 10.94 -11.06 -9.58
C LEU A 10 11.69 -12.37 -9.90
N ALA A 11 12.83 -12.31 -10.59
CA ALA A 11 13.66 -13.49 -10.86
C ALA A 11 14.41 -13.99 -9.61
N VAL A 12 14.71 -13.10 -8.66
CA VAL A 12 15.49 -13.41 -7.45
C VAL A 12 14.67 -14.19 -6.40
N THR A 13 13.34 -14.08 -6.41
CA THR A 13 12.47 -14.76 -5.42
C THR A 13 12.20 -16.23 -5.73
N ASN A 14 12.38 -16.67 -6.99
CA ASN A 14 12.01 -18.02 -7.44
C ASN A 14 13.07 -19.11 -7.15
N SER A 15 14.20 -18.79 -6.52
CA SER A 15 15.28 -19.74 -6.22
C SER A 15 15.14 -20.45 -4.85
N ASN A 16 14.27 -19.96 -3.95
CA ASN A 16 14.16 -20.51 -2.60
C ASN A 16 12.88 -21.33 -2.39
N THR A 17 12.98 -22.65 -2.56
CA THR A 17 12.00 -23.62 -2.06
C THR A 17 12.14 -23.80 -0.54
N GLY A 18 11.91 -22.73 0.22
CA GLY A 18 11.56 -22.79 1.63
C GLY A 18 10.05 -22.58 1.74
N THR A 19 9.34 -23.46 2.46
CA THR A 19 7.91 -23.28 2.71
C THR A 19 7.67 -21.95 3.42
N VAL A 20 7.26 -20.93 2.65
CA VAL A 20 6.77 -19.65 3.16
C VAL A 20 5.50 -19.93 3.94
N ASP A 21 5.51 -19.61 5.23
CA ASP A 21 4.34 -19.75 6.09
C ASP A 21 3.31 -18.68 5.69
N ASN A 22 2.40 -19.06 4.80
CA ASN A 22 1.34 -18.19 4.27
C ASN A 22 0.33 -17.72 5.34
N SER A 23 0.39 -18.24 6.57
CA SER A 23 -0.50 -17.81 7.66
C SER A 23 -0.25 -16.36 8.08
N LEU A 24 1.01 -15.90 8.05
CA LEU A 24 1.37 -14.51 8.38
C LEU A 24 0.81 -13.51 7.37
N ASN A 25 0.71 -13.89 6.09
CA ASN A 25 0.15 -13.03 5.04
C ASN A 25 -1.37 -12.82 5.22
N ASP A 26 -2.07 -13.82 5.74
CA ASP A 26 -3.52 -13.78 5.95
C ASP A 26 -3.92 -12.90 7.14
N ASP A 27 -3.17 -12.97 8.25
CA ASP A 27 -3.35 -12.08 9.40
C ASP A 27 -2.90 -10.66 9.08
N PHE A 28 -1.80 -10.50 8.34
CA PHE A 28 -1.26 -9.19 7.96
C PHE A 28 -2.19 -8.40 7.03
N LEU A 29 -2.73 -9.04 5.99
CA LEU A 29 -3.73 -8.38 5.13
C LEU A 29 -4.96 -7.97 5.96
N ARG A 30 -5.45 -8.83 6.87
CA ARG A 30 -6.55 -8.48 7.78
C ARG A 30 -6.23 -7.29 8.68
N THR A 31 -4.99 -7.11 9.12
CA THR A 31 -4.59 -5.94 9.93
C THR A 31 -4.49 -4.64 9.14
N VAL A 32 -4.34 -4.66 7.81
CA VAL A 32 -4.28 -3.42 7.00
C VAL A 32 -5.67 -3.00 6.50
N PHE A 33 -6.66 -3.89 6.57
CA PHE A 33 -8.05 -3.61 6.15
C PHE A 33 -8.91 -3.14 7.34
N PRO A 34 -9.36 -1.87 7.35
CA PRO A 34 -9.98 -1.22 8.52
C PRO A 34 -11.37 -1.72 8.92
N ILE A 35 -11.89 -2.78 8.28
CA ILE A 35 -13.30 -3.16 8.36
C ILE A 35 -13.73 -3.60 9.76
N THR A 36 -12.90 -4.29 10.52
CA THR A 36 -13.29 -4.76 11.87
C THR A 36 -13.46 -3.62 12.87
N SER A 37 -12.76 -2.50 12.67
CA SER A 37 -12.76 -1.35 13.58
C SER A 37 -13.74 -0.24 13.19
N LEU A 38 -14.23 -0.23 11.94
CA LEU A 38 -15.25 0.71 11.47
C LEU A 38 -16.66 0.42 12.03
N THR A 39 -16.90 -0.77 12.58
CA THR A 39 -18.25 -1.21 12.96
C THR A 39 -18.53 -1.28 14.47
N ASN A 40 -17.53 -1.22 15.36
CA ASN A 40 -17.72 -1.71 16.74
C ASN A 40 -17.31 -0.79 17.92
N THR A 41 -16.86 0.46 17.75
CA THR A 41 -16.51 1.32 18.91
C THR A 41 -16.85 2.81 18.73
N ASP A 42 -17.06 3.53 19.84
CA ASP A 42 -17.29 4.99 19.86
C ASP A 42 -16.11 5.78 19.26
N GLU A 43 -14.86 5.28 19.39
CA GLU A 43 -13.68 5.85 18.72
C GLU A 43 -13.66 5.53 17.21
N GLY A 44 -14.12 4.33 16.82
CA GLY A 44 -14.41 3.97 15.43
C GLY A 44 -15.45 4.89 14.78
N SER A 45 -16.35 5.49 15.55
CA SER A 45 -17.37 6.43 15.05
C SER A 45 -16.81 7.80 14.61
N ASN A 46 -15.67 8.23 15.17
CA ASN A 46 -14.99 9.46 14.74
C ASN A 46 -13.94 9.16 13.66
N LEU A 47 -13.32 7.98 13.69
CA LEU A 47 -12.46 7.54 12.60
C LEU A 47 -13.24 7.35 11.31
N SER A 48 -14.43 6.75 11.40
CA SER A 48 -15.34 6.62 10.27
C SER A 48 -15.61 8.00 9.66
N LYS A 49 -15.80 9.06 10.44
CA LYS A 49 -16.08 10.39 9.88
C LYS A 49 -14.93 10.98 9.07
N TRP A 50 -13.70 11.02 9.60
CA TRP A 50 -12.60 11.63 8.84
C TRP A 50 -12.16 10.74 7.67
N TYR A 51 -12.13 9.41 7.87
CA TYR A 51 -11.72 8.48 6.82
C TYR A 51 -12.77 8.44 5.71
N LEU A 52 -14.07 8.39 6.03
CA LEU A 52 -15.13 8.50 5.02
C LEU A 52 -15.12 9.85 4.32
N ALA A 53 -14.82 10.95 5.02
CA ALA A 53 -14.68 12.25 4.38
C ALA A 53 -13.45 12.32 3.45
N TRP A 54 -12.33 11.71 3.84
CA TRP A 54 -11.14 11.60 3.00
C TRP A 54 -11.41 10.71 1.78
N PHE A 55 -12.01 9.54 1.99
CA PHE A 55 -12.38 8.58 0.95
C PHE A 55 -13.37 9.19 -0.06
N LYS A 56 -14.37 9.92 0.43
CA LYS A 56 -15.30 10.66 -0.41
C LYS A 56 -14.59 11.63 -1.34
N ARG A 57 -13.54 12.34 -0.86
CA ARG A 57 -12.74 13.22 -1.73
C ARG A 57 -12.02 12.45 -2.83
N GLN A 58 -11.59 11.21 -2.57
CA GLN A 58 -10.96 10.37 -3.59
C GLN A 58 -11.96 9.97 -4.66
N ILE A 59 -13.20 9.61 -4.27
CA ILE A 59 -14.30 9.33 -5.21
C ILE A 59 -14.66 10.59 -6.01
N ASP A 60 -14.83 11.73 -5.33
CA ASP A 60 -15.19 12.99 -5.97
C ASP A 60 -14.09 13.47 -6.95
N ALA A 61 -12.84 12.99 -6.81
CA ALA A 61 -11.72 13.26 -7.71
C ALA A 61 -11.59 12.27 -8.88
N LEU A 62 -12.46 11.25 -8.96
CA LEU A 62 -12.42 10.28 -10.04
C LEU A 62 -12.78 10.90 -11.40
N PRO A 63 -12.16 10.42 -12.49
CA PRO A 63 -12.60 10.79 -13.83
C PRO A 63 -14.05 10.36 -14.09
N SER A 64 -14.78 11.17 -14.86
CA SER A 64 -16.19 10.89 -15.19
C SER A 64 -16.37 9.51 -15.84
N LEU A 65 -15.39 9.06 -16.63
CA LEU A 65 -15.38 7.73 -17.24
C LEU A 65 -15.61 6.60 -16.21
N VAL A 66 -15.03 6.72 -15.01
CA VAL A 66 -15.18 5.73 -13.95
C VAL A 66 -16.54 5.88 -13.27
N THR A 67 -16.92 7.12 -12.93
CA THR A 67 -18.18 7.40 -12.21
C THR A 67 -19.43 7.16 -13.07
N ASP A 68 -19.33 7.31 -14.39
CA ASP A 68 -20.44 7.08 -15.32
C ASP A 68 -20.72 5.57 -15.48
N LYS A 69 -19.67 4.74 -15.41
CA LYS A 69 -19.75 3.28 -15.53
C LYS A 69 -19.98 2.58 -14.19
N CYS A 70 -19.51 3.17 -13.09
CA CYS A 70 -19.66 2.65 -11.74
C CYS A 70 -20.02 3.80 -10.77
N PRO A 71 -21.27 4.30 -10.82
CA PRO A 71 -21.70 5.42 -9.97
C PRO A 71 -21.65 5.08 -8.48
N ASP A 72 -21.84 3.81 -8.14
CA ASP A 72 -21.91 3.30 -6.76
C ASP A 72 -20.56 2.75 -6.27
N ILE A 73 -19.44 3.19 -6.85
CA ILE A 73 -18.08 2.74 -6.46
C ILE A 73 -17.81 2.86 -4.95
N GLY A 74 -18.42 3.85 -4.29
CA GLY A 74 -18.31 4.02 -2.84
C GLY A 74 -18.93 2.88 -2.04
N GLU A 75 -19.95 2.21 -2.57
CA GLU A 75 -20.59 1.06 -1.93
C GLU A 75 -19.73 -0.20 -2.02
N LEU A 76 -18.81 -0.27 -2.99
CA LEU A 76 -17.87 -1.39 -3.17
C LEU A 76 -16.77 -1.42 -2.10
N LEU A 77 -16.58 -0.32 -1.34
CA LEU A 77 -15.53 -0.25 -0.33
C LEU A 77 -15.63 -1.37 0.71
N ILE A 78 -16.83 -1.68 1.22
CA ILE A 78 -16.99 -2.71 2.24
C ILE A 78 -16.91 -4.11 1.62
N PRO A 79 -17.69 -4.45 0.58
CA PRO A 79 -17.65 -5.77 -0.05
C PRO A 79 -16.27 -6.19 -0.54
N VAL A 80 -15.52 -5.26 -1.16
CA VAL A 80 -14.18 -5.56 -1.69
C VAL A 80 -13.19 -5.89 -0.57
N ALA A 81 -13.23 -5.21 0.58
CA ALA A 81 -12.30 -5.56 1.65
C ALA A 81 -12.67 -6.87 2.38
N PHE A 82 -13.92 -7.32 2.34
CA PHE A 82 -14.26 -8.70 2.75
C PHE A 82 -13.80 -9.75 1.74
N PHE A 83 -13.68 -9.36 0.46
CA PHE A 83 -13.22 -10.23 -0.60
C PHE A 83 -11.69 -10.35 -0.63
N PHE A 84 -10.97 -9.29 -0.25
CA PHE A 84 -9.52 -9.33 -0.06
C PHE A 84 -9.14 -10.34 1.05
N LYS A 85 -8.44 -11.41 0.66
CA LYS A 85 -7.91 -12.48 1.52
C LYS A 85 -6.50 -12.84 1.03
N ALA A 86 -5.67 -13.49 1.85
CA ALA A 86 -4.36 -13.92 1.36
C ALA A 86 -4.49 -14.87 0.17
N GLY A 87 -3.52 -14.76 -0.74
CA GLY A 87 -3.49 -15.51 -1.98
C GLY A 87 -4.42 -14.99 -3.06
N LYS A 88 -5.24 -13.96 -2.80
CA LYS A 88 -6.02 -13.30 -3.84
C LYS A 88 -5.15 -12.43 -4.73
N SER A 89 -5.41 -12.51 -6.04
CA SER A 89 -4.81 -11.66 -7.06
C SER A 89 -5.69 -10.43 -7.31
N LEU A 90 -5.17 -9.46 -8.06
CA LEU A 90 -5.99 -8.32 -8.49
C LEU A 90 -7.06 -8.77 -9.49
N ASP A 91 -6.77 -9.79 -10.31
CA ASP A 91 -7.74 -10.36 -11.25
C ASP A 91 -8.94 -10.99 -10.53
N ASP A 92 -8.72 -11.73 -9.44
CA ASP A 92 -9.81 -12.29 -8.62
C ASP A 92 -10.77 -11.20 -8.13
N VAL A 93 -10.22 -10.08 -7.66
CA VAL A 93 -11.01 -8.98 -7.10
C VAL A 93 -11.72 -8.22 -8.22
N ALA A 94 -11.06 -8.07 -9.36
CA ALA A 94 -11.65 -7.44 -10.54
C ALA A 94 -12.86 -8.23 -11.06
N GLU A 95 -12.82 -9.56 -11.06
CA GLU A 95 -14.00 -10.38 -11.44
C GLU A 95 -15.18 -10.15 -10.49
N PHE A 96 -14.92 -10.05 -9.18
CA PHE A 96 -15.94 -9.73 -8.19
C PHE A 96 -16.53 -8.32 -8.41
N VAL A 97 -15.67 -7.33 -8.66
CA VAL A 97 -16.07 -5.94 -8.90
C VAL A 97 -16.83 -5.79 -10.22
N LEU A 98 -16.42 -6.49 -11.29
CA LEU A 98 -17.07 -6.47 -12.60
C LEU A 98 -18.55 -6.83 -12.47
N GLY A 99 -18.86 -7.92 -11.78
CA GLY A 99 -20.23 -8.39 -11.57
C GLY A 99 -21.13 -7.45 -10.74
N HIS A 100 -20.58 -6.37 -10.19
CA HIS A 100 -21.38 -5.36 -9.47
C HIS A 100 -21.88 -4.21 -10.36
N PHE A 101 -21.21 -3.91 -11.48
CA PHE A 101 -21.57 -2.73 -12.29
C PHE A 101 -21.85 -3.03 -13.76
N THR A 102 -21.56 -4.23 -14.26
CA THR A 102 -21.91 -4.61 -15.63
C THR A 102 -22.03 -6.11 -15.82
N ASP A 103 -22.94 -6.52 -16.70
CA ASP A 103 -23.01 -7.90 -17.24
C ASP A 103 -22.17 -8.04 -18.53
N GLU A 104 -21.60 -6.93 -19.03
CA GLU A 104 -20.75 -6.91 -20.23
C GLU A 104 -19.34 -7.40 -19.87
N GLU A 105 -18.94 -8.56 -20.41
CA GLU A 105 -17.61 -9.13 -20.20
C GLU A 105 -16.58 -8.72 -21.27
N ASP A 106 -16.71 -7.52 -21.82
CA ASP A 106 -15.72 -7.00 -22.76
C ASP A 106 -14.39 -6.66 -22.06
N GLU A 107 -13.31 -6.58 -22.83
CA GLU A 107 -11.95 -6.32 -22.34
C GLU A 107 -11.84 -4.96 -21.63
N ALA A 108 -12.53 -3.93 -22.11
CA ALA A 108 -12.49 -2.60 -21.51
C ALA A 108 -13.22 -2.56 -20.16
N SER A 109 -14.33 -3.28 -20.04
CA SER A 109 -15.06 -3.46 -18.77
C SER A 109 -14.21 -4.21 -17.73
N ARG A 110 -13.48 -5.24 -18.16
CA ARG A 110 -12.52 -5.97 -17.30
C ARG A 110 -11.37 -5.06 -16.84
N ASP A 111 -10.77 -4.29 -17.74
CA ASP A 111 -9.70 -3.36 -17.40
C ASP A 111 -10.17 -2.24 -16.44
N LEU A 112 -11.40 -1.77 -16.63
CA LEU A 112 -12.02 -0.83 -15.72
C LEU A 112 -12.23 -1.45 -14.33
N ALA A 113 -12.73 -2.69 -14.25
CA ALA A 113 -12.90 -3.39 -12.99
C ALA A 113 -11.56 -3.60 -12.25
N LYS A 114 -10.47 -3.92 -12.97
CA LYS A 114 -9.12 -3.97 -12.39
C LYS A 114 -8.67 -2.61 -11.86
N THR A 115 -8.91 -1.55 -12.63
CA THR A 115 -8.59 -0.17 -12.23
C THR A 115 -9.33 0.23 -10.95
N ILE A 116 -10.62 -0.08 -10.86
CA ILE A 116 -11.45 0.16 -9.67
C ILE A 116 -10.93 -0.65 -8.48
N SER A 117 -10.63 -1.93 -8.69
CA SER A 117 -10.11 -2.82 -7.65
C SER A 117 -8.78 -2.33 -7.08
N PHE A 118 -7.87 -1.88 -7.96
CA PHE A 118 -6.61 -1.27 -7.59
C PHE A 118 -6.82 0.03 -6.79
N ALA A 119 -7.74 0.87 -7.23
CA ALA A 119 -8.05 2.11 -6.53
C ALA A 119 -8.58 1.86 -5.11
N ILE A 120 -9.56 0.96 -4.99
CA ILE A 120 -10.16 0.57 -3.71
C ILE A 120 -9.10 -0.03 -2.78
N LEU A 121 -8.21 -0.89 -3.29
CA LEU A 121 -7.10 -1.45 -2.51
C LEU A 121 -6.20 -0.36 -1.94
N GLY A 122 -5.76 0.60 -2.77
CA GLY A 122 -4.93 1.71 -2.33
C GLY A 122 -5.61 2.56 -1.26
N TRP A 123 -6.89 2.87 -1.45
CA TRP A 123 -7.66 3.68 -0.49
C TRP A 123 -7.95 2.97 0.83
N GLN A 124 -8.30 1.69 0.79
CA GLN A 124 -8.58 0.88 1.97
C GLN A 124 -7.35 0.72 2.85
N THR A 125 -6.21 0.47 2.22
CA THR A 125 -4.96 0.17 2.92
C THR A 125 -4.15 1.43 3.23
N MET A 126 -4.43 2.52 2.51
CA MET A 126 -3.65 3.77 2.50
C MET A 126 -2.17 3.55 2.17
N LEU A 127 -1.80 2.42 1.57
CA LEU A 127 -0.41 2.08 1.23
C LEU A 127 0.09 2.79 -0.02
N TYR A 128 -0.80 3.29 -0.85
CA TYR A 128 -0.49 4.12 -1.99
C TYR A 128 -1.73 4.92 -2.36
N LEU A 129 -1.53 6.01 -3.09
CA LEU A 129 -2.61 6.71 -3.75
C LEU A 129 -2.67 6.26 -5.21
N PRO A 130 -3.81 5.73 -5.70
CA PRO A 130 -3.94 5.39 -7.11
C PRO A 130 -3.95 6.66 -7.96
N SER A 131 -3.21 6.63 -9.07
CA SER A 131 -3.18 7.69 -10.08
C SER A 131 -3.98 7.27 -11.29
N ILE A 132 -5.29 7.52 -11.24
CA ILE A 132 -6.22 7.10 -12.29
C ILE A 132 -6.14 8.09 -13.46
N ASN A 133 -6.25 7.57 -14.69
CA ASN A 133 -6.18 8.36 -15.94
C ASN A 133 -4.81 9.00 -16.24
N THR A 134 -3.74 8.54 -15.59
CA THR A 134 -2.35 8.96 -15.93
C THR A 134 -1.61 7.93 -16.80
N CYS A 135 -2.18 6.73 -16.93
CA CYS A 135 -1.72 5.68 -17.84
C CYS A 135 -2.91 5.10 -18.64
N PRO A 136 -2.64 4.41 -19.77
CA PRO A 136 -3.67 3.68 -20.52
C PRO A 136 -4.39 2.65 -19.64
N LEU A 137 -5.61 2.27 -20.04
CA LEU A 137 -6.30 1.11 -19.47
C LEU A 137 -5.41 -0.14 -19.61
N GLY A 138 -5.44 -1.01 -18.60
CA GLY A 138 -4.53 -2.16 -18.50
C GLY A 138 -3.12 -1.81 -17.97
N ASN A 139 -2.89 -0.57 -17.52
CA ASN A 139 -1.73 -0.19 -16.72
C ASN A 139 -2.18 0.43 -15.40
N PHE A 140 -1.35 0.28 -14.38
CA PHE A 140 -1.58 0.81 -13.05
C PHE A 140 -0.54 1.86 -12.73
N ALA A 141 -0.96 2.93 -12.06
CA ALA A 141 -0.07 3.98 -11.63
C ALA A 141 -0.38 4.38 -10.19
N VAL A 142 0.66 4.62 -9.41
CA VAL A 142 0.56 5.27 -8.09
C VAL A 142 0.86 6.76 -8.25
N ALA A 143 0.33 7.59 -7.35
CA ALA A 143 0.65 9.02 -7.34
C ALA A 143 2.08 9.21 -6.80
N ASP A 144 2.80 10.19 -7.36
CA ASP A 144 4.06 10.63 -6.78
C ASP A 144 3.79 11.46 -5.52
N VAL A 145 3.86 10.80 -4.36
CA VAL A 145 3.72 11.45 -3.06
C VAL A 145 5.03 12.03 -2.53
N PHE A 146 6.12 11.81 -3.26
CA PHE A 146 7.45 12.29 -2.94
C PHE A 146 7.77 13.59 -3.66
N ASP A 147 6.89 14.14 -4.49
CA ASP A 147 7.09 15.45 -5.16
C ASP A 147 8.44 15.52 -5.90
N GLY A 148 8.82 14.43 -6.57
CA GLY A 148 10.10 14.29 -7.26
C GLY A 148 11.31 13.92 -6.39
N HIS A 149 11.14 13.75 -5.08
CA HIS A 149 12.19 13.22 -4.19
C HIS A 149 12.47 11.74 -4.52
N THR A 150 13.76 11.36 -4.56
CA THR A 150 14.17 9.98 -4.90
C THR A 150 14.23 9.13 -3.64
N ILE A 151 13.34 8.14 -3.54
CA ILE A 151 13.25 7.25 -2.38
C ILE A 151 13.62 5.81 -2.79
N PRO A 152 14.68 5.20 -2.20
CA PRO A 152 15.16 3.88 -2.60
C PRO A 152 14.14 2.73 -2.44
N ALA A 153 13.22 2.85 -1.49
CA ALA A 153 12.20 1.83 -1.23
C ALA A 153 11.10 1.77 -2.30
N PHE A 154 10.98 2.80 -3.16
CA PHE A 154 9.97 2.89 -4.22
C PHE A 154 10.65 2.78 -5.59
N TRP A 155 10.35 1.71 -6.31
CA TRP A 155 11.09 1.34 -7.52
C TRP A 155 10.41 1.81 -8.79
N ALA A 156 9.08 1.80 -8.82
CA ALA A 156 8.31 2.19 -9.98
C ALA A 156 7.00 2.86 -9.57
N ILE A 157 6.61 3.87 -10.35
CA ILE A 157 5.33 4.55 -10.20
C ILE A 157 4.25 3.85 -11.05
N ARG A 158 4.64 3.01 -12.01
CA ARG A 158 3.75 2.35 -12.97
C ARG A 158 4.05 0.87 -13.12
N GLN A 159 3.01 0.10 -13.38
CA GLN A 159 3.08 -1.32 -13.71
C GLN A 159 2.11 -1.69 -14.82
N ASP A 160 2.48 -2.73 -15.56
CA ASP A 160 1.66 -3.33 -16.61
C ASP A 160 0.70 -4.39 -16.04
N SER A 161 -0.44 -4.61 -16.70
CA SER A 161 -1.44 -5.58 -16.26
C SER A 161 -1.03 -7.04 -16.39
N SER A 162 0.08 -7.36 -17.03
CA SER A 162 0.62 -8.72 -17.06
C SER A 162 0.87 -9.30 -15.66
N LEU A 163 1.02 -8.48 -14.61
CA LEU A 163 1.29 -8.90 -13.24
C LEU A 163 0.03 -9.03 -12.35
N THR A 164 -1.18 -8.74 -12.86
CA THR A 164 -2.40 -8.72 -12.03
C THR A 164 -2.84 -10.08 -11.51
N HIS A 165 -2.36 -11.15 -12.13
CA HIS A 165 -2.62 -12.53 -11.75
C HIS A 165 -1.80 -12.98 -10.53
N LEU A 166 -0.75 -12.22 -10.17
CA LEU A 166 0.05 -12.51 -8.99
C LEU A 166 -0.74 -12.19 -7.71
N PRO A 167 -0.42 -12.87 -6.59
CA PRO A 167 -0.93 -12.47 -5.28
C PRO A 167 -0.66 -10.99 -5.01
N ILE A 168 -1.58 -10.31 -4.33
CA ILE A 168 -1.50 -8.86 -4.08
C ILE A 168 -0.14 -8.42 -3.50
N PRO A 169 0.47 -9.09 -2.51
CA PRO A 169 1.78 -8.69 -2.01
C PRO A 169 2.87 -8.66 -3.09
N ASP A 170 2.85 -9.63 -3.99
CA ASP A 170 3.83 -9.77 -5.08
C ASP A 170 3.58 -8.74 -6.19
N PHE A 171 2.30 -8.48 -6.51
CA PHE A 171 1.92 -7.41 -7.41
C PHE A 171 2.36 -6.04 -6.86
N LEU A 172 2.11 -5.76 -5.59
CA LEU A 172 2.48 -4.48 -4.97
C LEU A 172 4.00 -4.29 -4.88
N LEU A 173 4.77 -5.38 -4.73
CA LEU A 173 6.23 -5.33 -4.69
C LEU A 173 6.84 -4.66 -5.94
N GLY A 174 6.21 -4.77 -7.11
CA GLY A 174 6.72 -4.13 -8.31
C GLY A 174 6.72 -2.58 -8.24
N PHE A 175 5.97 -1.97 -7.31
CA PHE A 175 6.02 -0.53 -7.05
C PHE A 175 7.08 -0.17 -6.00
N GLY A 176 7.49 -1.15 -5.18
CA GLY A 176 8.43 -0.98 -4.08
C GLY A 176 8.01 -1.76 -2.84
N LEU A 177 8.70 -1.49 -1.72
CA LEU A 177 8.45 -2.12 -0.43
C LEU A 177 7.24 -1.47 0.28
N MET A 178 6.05 -1.60 -0.32
CA MET A 178 4.83 -1.01 0.24
C MET A 178 4.31 -1.75 1.47
N LEU A 179 4.59 -3.05 1.56
CA LEU A 179 4.24 -3.88 2.71
C LEU A 179 5.51 -4.16 3.51
N PRO A 180 5.46 -4.12 4.85
CA PRO A 180 6.48 -4.74 5.69
C PRO A 180 6.49 -6.23 5.36
N GLN A 181 7.46 -6.67 4.55
CA GLN A 181 7.61 -8.09 4.26
C GLN A 181 8.33 -8.74 5.44
N GLY A 182 7.71 -9.75 6.04
CA GLY A 182 8.38 -10.62 6.99
C GLY A 182 9.56 -11.30 6.29
N ASN A 183 10.78 -10.91 6.66
CA ASN A 183 12.05 -11.50 6.22
C ASN A 183 12.20 -11.69 4.70
N VAL A 184 11.97 -10.64 3.91
CA VAL A 184 12.50 -10.63 2.54
C VAL A 184 13.91 -10.09 2.56
N PHE A 185 14.86 -11.01 2.44
CA PHE A 185 16.23 -10.66 2.05
C PHE A 185 16.14 -10.03 0.65
N ILE A 186 16.19 -8.70 0.60
CA ILE A 186 16.14 -7.92 -0.66
C ILE A 186 17.38 -8.19 -1.54
N SER A 187 18.38 -8.89 -1.01
CA SER A 187 19.64 -9.17 -1.67
C SER A 187 20.18 -10.56 -1.30
N GLU A 188 20.67 -11.31 -2.29
CA GLU A 188 21.53 -12.48 -2.09
C GLU A 188 22.97 -12.05 -1.73
N ASP A 189 23.31 -10.76 -1.89
CA ASP A 189 24.63 -10.25 -1.52
C ASP A 189 24.77 -10.20 0.00
N THR A 190 25.67 -11.04 0.51
CA THR A 190 26.04 -11.11 1.93
C THR A 190 26.45 -9.76 2.53
N GLU A 191 26.89 -8.80 1.72
CA GLU A 191 27.24 -7.45 2.18
C GLU A 191 26.01 -6.59 2.49
N ASP A 192 24.95 -6.67 1.68
CA ASP A 192 23.69 -5.95 1.92
C ASP A 192 22.98 -6.51 3.15
N CYS A 193 22.97 -7.84 3.31
CA CYS A 193 22.46 -8.50 4.52
C CYS A 193 23.24 -8.05 5.76
N GLN A 194 24.57 -7.98 5.68
CA GLN A 194 25.41 -7.48 6.78
C GLN A 194 25.19 -5.99 7.07
N ASN A 195 24.89 -5.17 6.05
CA ASN A 195 24.58 -3.76 6.23
C ASN A 195 23.20 -3.55 6.86
N PHE A 196 22.22 -4.38 6.50
CA PHE A 196 20.92 -4.42 7.15
C PHE A 196 21.02 -4.85 8.62
N ASP A 197 21.80 -5.90 8.91
CA ASP A 197 22.09 -6.35 10.28
C ASP A 197 22.84 -5.30 11.12
N ARG A 198 23.54 -4.36 10.46
CA ARG A 198 24.21 -3.21 11.09
C ARG A 198 23.30 -1.99 11.22
N MET A 199 22.10 -2.02 10.67
CA MET A 199 21.17 -0.89 10.75
C MET A 199 20.65 -0.77 12.18
N THR A 200 21.07 0.28 12.86
CA THR A 200 20.64 0.54 14.24
C THR A 200 19.14 0.84 14.24
N MET A 201 18.35 -0.07 14.81
CA MET A 201 16.94 0.18 15.06
C MET A 201 16.79 1.35 16.04
N VAL A 202 16.19 2.45 15.58
CA VAL A 202 15.87 3.60 16.42
C VAL A 202 14.49 3.39 17.03
N ARG A 203 14.41 3.39 18.35
CA ARG A 203 13.12 3.28 19.04
C ARG A 203 12.40 4.63 19.08
N PRO A 204 11.07 4.67 19.15
CA PRO A 204 10.33 5.93 19.27
C PRO A 204 10.79 6.82 20.45
N GLN A 205 11.25 6.22 21.55
CA GLN A 205 11.77 6.95 22.71
C GLN A 205 13.13 7.62 22.47
N GLU A 206 13.89 7.12 21.50
CA GLU A 206 15.20 7.64 21.08
C GLU A 206 15.06 8.67 19.95
N PHE A 207 13.89 8.71 19.32
CA PHE A 207 13.59 9.61 18.21
C PHE A 207 13.08 10.97 18.71
N ASN A 208 13.88 12.02 18.54
CA ASN A 208 13.50 13.39 18.89
C ASN A 208 13.37 14.26 17.64
N ILE A 209 12.14 14.40 17.15
CA ILE A 209 11.86 15.20 15.96
C ILE A 209 12.20 16.68 16.13
N ALA A 210 12.09 17.23 17.35
CA ALA A 210 12.41 18.63 17.61
C ALA A 210 13.92 18.90 17.40
N LEU A 211 14.79 17.95 17.73
CA LEU A 211 16.23 18.06 17.46
C LEU A 211 16.53 17.96 15.96
N MET A 212 15.85 17.08 15.23
CA MET A 212 16.02 16.96 13.78
C MET A 212 15.61 18.24 13.04
N LEU A 213 14.46 18.81 13.41
CA LEU A 213 13.99 20.07 12.85
C LEU A 213 14.95 21.23 13.18
N LYS A 214 15.34 21.36 14.46
CA LYS A 214 16.09 22.53 14.94
C LYS A 214 17.57 22.50 14.57
N TYR A 215 18.22 21.33 14.67
CA TYR A 215 19.66 21.19 14.51
C TYR A 215 20.04 20.34 13.30
N GLY A 216 19.22 19.37 12.92
CA GLY A 216 19.42 18.58 11.69
C GLY A 216 19.05 19.34 10.41
N GLY A 217 18.27 20.42 10.54
CA GLY A 217 17.72 21.14 9.39
C GLY A 217 16.77 20.29 8.54
N VAL A 218 16.20 19.25 9.15
CA VAL A 218 15.25 18.35 8.49
C VAL A 218 13.91 19.06 8.37
N ARG A 219 13.25 18.88 7.23
CA ARG A 219 11.87 19.32 6.99
C ARG A 219 10.93 18.12 7.04
N ILE A 220 9.72 18.35 7.51
CA ILE A 220 8.66 17.32 7.48
C ILE A 220 7.79 17.56 6.24
N SER A 221 7.63 16.52 5.43
CA SER A 221 6.57 16.44 4.43
C SER A 221 5.49 15.52 4.94
N TRP A 222 4.26 16.00 4.99
CA TRP A 222 3.13 15.22 5.49
C TRP A 222 2.46 14.47 4.33
N THR A 223 2.29 13.17 4.46
CA THR A 223 1.72 12.30 3.42
C THR A 223 0.46 11.55 3.90
N ASP A 224 -0.43 11.25 2.97
CA ASP A 224 -1.61 10.41 3.17
C ASP A 224 -1.29 8.93 2.87
N VAL A 225 -0.04 8.63 2.50
CA VAL A 225 0.42 7.28 2.15
C VAL A 225 1.23 6.70 3.29
N LEU A 226 0.77 5.58 3.83
CA LEU A 226 1.36 4.89 4.97
C LEU A 226 2.74 4.30 4.63
N SER A 227 2.92 3.73 3.44
CA SER A 227 4.20 3.16 3.01
C SER A 227 5.31 4.21 2.85
N ALA A 228 4.95 5.49 2.71
CA ALA A 228 5.89 6.60 2.67
C ALA A 228 6.29 7.10 4.07
N HIS A 229 5.74 6.51 5.14
CA HIS A 229 6.08 6.89 6.51
C HIS A 229 7.54 6.57 6.81
N MET A 230 8.25 7.56 7.36
CA MET A 230 9.67 7.49 7.73
C MET A 230 10.65 7.40 6.56
N GLU A 231 10.17 7.55 5.32
CA GLU A 231 11.06 7.75 4.18
C GLU A 231 11.80 9.08 4.30
N PHE A 232 13.08 9.07 3.97
CA PHE A 232 13.96 10.23 4.15
C PHE A 232 14.80 10.46 2.89
N ASP A 233 14.68 11.65 2.32
CA ASP A 233 15.59 12.15 1.30
C ASP A 233 16.77 12.87 2.02
N PRO A 234 17.99 12.29 2.01
CA PRO A 234 19.14 12.88 2.67
C PRO A 234 19.66 14.14 1.97
N ASP A 235 19.50 14.25 0.65
CA ASP A 235 19.98 15.36 -0.15
C ASP A 235 19.11 16.61 0.08
N ALA A 236 17.80 16.43 0.08
CA ALA A 236 16.83 17.48 0.36
C ALA A 236 16.56 17.68 1.86
N ARG A 237 16.98 16.73 2.70
CA ARG A 237 16.69 16.66 4.15
C ARG A 237 15.20 16.69 4.44
N VAL A 238 14.41 15.93 3.68
CA VAL A 238 12.96 15.84 3.84
C VAL A 238 12.60 14.49 4.41
N LEU A 239 11.93 14.48 5.56
CA LEU A 239 11.35 13.30 6.20
C LEU A 239 9.85 13.26 5.91
N PHE A 240 9.37 12.15 5.37
CA PHE A 240 7.96 11.93 5.08
C PHE A 240 7.26 11.30 6.29
N LEU A 241 6.18 11.92 6.75
CA LEU A 241 5.40 11.46 7.89
C LEU A 241 3.94 11.29 7.52
N TYR A 242 3.38 10.14 7.91
CA TYR A 242 1.99 9.81 7.70
C TYR A 242 1.08 10.65 8.60
N LYS A 243 0.02 11.24 8.03
CA LYS A 243 -0.86 12.20 8.71
C LYS A 243 -1.85 11.58 9.70
N TYR A 244 -2.16 10.29 9.57
CA TYR A 244 -3.32 9.68 10.23
C TYR A 244 -2.95 8.55 11.19
N PRO A 245 -2.26 8.82 12.31
CA PRO A 245 -1.85 7.76 13.25
C PRO A 245 -3.03 6.99 13.87
N THR A 246 -4.23 7.59 13.91
CA THR A 246 -5.47 6.93 14.35
C THR A 246 -5.88 5.80 13.42
N PHE A 247 -5.59 5.90 12.11
CA PHE A 247 -5.77 4.79 11.17
C PHE A 247 -4.90 3.60 11.58
N CYS A 248 -3.64 3.83 11.92
CA CYS A 248 -2.74 2.76 12.37
C CYS A 248 -3.24 2.11 13.66
N TYR A 249 -3.66 2.92 14.65
CA TYR A 249 -4.14 2.43 15.94
C TYR A 249 -5.31 1.46 15.81
N LEU A 250 -6.29 1.76 14.96
CA LEU A 250 -7.46 0.90 14.76
C LEU A 250 -7.19 -0.36 13.96
N ASN A 251 -6.04 -0.43 13.31
CA ASN A 251 -5.57 -1.57 12.55
C ASN A 251 -4.61 -2.44 13.39
N LEU A 252 -4.37 -2.09 14.66
CA LEU A 252 -3.64 -2.94 15.60
C LEU A 252 -4.51 -4.12 16.05
N PRO A 253 -3.95 -5.32 16.20
CA PRO A 253 -4.68 -6.47 16.74
C PRO A 253 -5.09 -6.25 18.20
N GLU A 254 -6.30 -6.68 18.58
CA GLU A 254 -6.86 -6.52 19.95
C GLU A 254 -6.04 -7.23 21.04
N SER A 255 -5.16 -8.17 20.67
CA SER A 255 -4.30 -8.92 21.58
C SER A 255 -2.82 -8.65 21.28
N SER A 256 -2.28 -7.57 21.83
CA SER A 256 -0.84 -7.45 22.04
C SER A 256 -0.57 -6.92 23.45
N ASP A 257 -0.63 -7.82 24.44
CA ASP A 257 0.10 -7.66 25.71
C ASP A 257 1.63 -7.55 25.48
N SER A 258 2.10 -7.71 24.25
CA SER A 258 3.37 -7.16 23.78
C SER A 258 3.18 -5.71 23.37
N ILE A 259 3.57 -4.80 24.27
CA ILE A 259 4.16 -3.47 24.00
C ILE A 259 4.28 -3.20 22.50
N GLY A 260 3.66 -2.11 22.02
CA GLY A 260 3.68 -1.64 20.63
C GLY A 260 5.01 -1.86 19.92
N VAL A 261 5.13 -3.04 19.34
CA VAL A 261 6.23 -3.46 18.51
C VAL A 261 5.56 -4.02 17.28
N ILE A 262 5.85 -3.38 16.15
CA ILE A 262 5.81 -4.01 14.85
C ILE A 262 6.82 -5.17 14.96
N HIS A 263 6.38 -6.34 15.45
CA HIS A 263 7.14 -7.59 15.54
C HIS A 263 6.86 -8.36 14.23
N ARG A 264 7.79 -9.08 13.59
CA ARG A 264 9.08 -9.64 13.98
C ARG A 264 9.85 -10.03 12.73
#